data_AF-G6F167-F1
#
_entry.id   AF-G6F167-F1
#
_cell.length_a   1.000
_cell.length_b   1.000
_cell.length_c   1.000
_cell.angle_alpha   90.00
_cell.angle_beta   90.00
_cell.angle_gamma   90.00
#
_symmetry.space_group_name_H-M   'P 1'
#
loop_
_entity.id
_entity.type
_entity.pdbx_description
1 polymer ?
#
loop_
_entity_poly.entity_id
_entity_poly.type
_entity_poly.pdbx_seq_one_letter_code
_entity_poly.pdbx_strand_id
1 'polypeptide(L)'
;MPQQTILTYIAKGATLIVNNSAYTFDNTAVNGANISITSGGSANYQYILSGGNASILDGGSTTNNFIYNSGTMAVSGGLANNNYISRGTLKVYSSGVANTNYLYVSGYLIVSDGGYAKNNSTINEARILVYSGGFVENNHIDTGALFVYQGSAKNNYISANGNLNISNGGIAENNYIYANGALNIYSNAVLSNTYIAANASLTLNSNANWGADDFSSITINSNAQVIVKNGGIVHDLILSANQPNLTIAAGGSASNILINGGTLCDNSANSMKNITFGDNGGTLILNNVSYGLTQSSLLQYNFNSNAILSLGSGTILDSTILSTGTLIVGANATSLKNIINGATLSVNYSSAWSSAKPNLYGTFFGSNGGTLIINQGNINAGDLLQLNALTSNVNISLASSTTFRDTTITSQKIVGNNTSFYNLIINSGTTLNMSSSYGSNLTVNSGATMTMFDTSGYILNIGSGANLNISNSDLSNITISSGVNLNISNSYVDHITINSGVNINASELSIYNFSISSGVDLKLYGGNAGSFTINTSGKMDAYATYTSNFTISSNATLNLYNGTISNVIINNGSLNTFLIIQVVATHLLLPP
;
A
#
# COMPACT_ATOMS: atom_id res chain seq x y z
N MET A 1 13.73 69.52 24.07
CA MET A 1 12.49 69.71 24.83
C MET A 1 11.64 68.46 24.64
N PRO A 2 11.02 67.89 25.68
CA PRO A 2 10.14 66.74 25.49
C PRO A 2 8.89 67.25 24.77
N GLN A 3 8.67 66.83 23.52
CA GLN A 3 7.43 67.14 22.82
C GLN A 3 6.28 66.46 23.57
N GLN A 4 5.28 67.28 23.91
CA GLN A 4 4.12 66.92 24.71
C GLN A 4 3.40 65.68 24.17
N THR A 5 3.12 64.75 25.07
CA THR A 5 2.11 63.71 24.91
C THR A 5 0.75 64.37 24.69
N ILE A 6 0.18 64.23 23.50
CA ILE A 6 -1.22 64.61 23.23
C ILE A 6 -2.00 63.33 22.98
N LEU A 7 -2.62 62.79 24.01
CA LEU A 7 -3.66 61.78 23.84
C LEU A 7 -4.79 62.45 23.04
N THR A 8 -4.93 62.07 21.77
CA THR A 8 -5.82 62.76 20.84
C THR A 8 -6.99 61.86 20.48
N TYR A 9 -8.15 62.12 21.07
CA TYR A 9 -9.40 61.54 20.59
C TYR A 9 -9.93 62.37 19.42
N ILE A 10 -9.98 61.77 18.24
CA ILE A 10 -10.39 62.44 17.00
C ILE A 10 -11.88 62.18 16.80
N ALA A 11 -12.66 63.24 16.98
CA ALA A 11 -14.11 63.17 16.89
C ALA A 11 -14.60 62.81 15.47
N LYS A 12 -15.87 62.40 15.38
CA LYS A 12 -16.56 62.07 14.13
C LYS A 12 -16.32 63.14 13.06
N GLY A 13 -15.78 62.71 11.91
CA GLY A 13 -15.51 63.56 10.75
C GLY A 13 -14.31 64.51 10.90
N ALA A 14 -13.67 64.58 12.07
CA ALA A 14 -12.47 65.39 12.26
C ALA A 14 -11.24 64.73 11.61
N THR A 15 -10.24 65.55 11.30
CA THR A 15 -8.97 65.10 10.71
C THR A 15 -7.79 65.59 11.53
N LEU A 16 -6.91 64.67 11.94
CA LEU A 16 -5.59 64.97 12.48
C LEU A 16 -4.57 64.90 11.33
N ILE A 17 -3.77 65.94 11.15
CA ILE A 17 -2.67 65.97 10.16
C ILE A 17 -1.33 66.01 10.91
N VAL A 18 -0.44 65.08 10.60
CA VAL A 18 0.91 64.96 11.17
C VAL A 18 1.92 65.08 10.03
N ASN A 19 2.72 66.14 10.05
CA ASN A 19 3.67 66.48 8.97
C ASN A 19 4.89 67.23 9.52
N ASN A 20 5.90 67.51 8.69
CA ASN A 20 6.97 68.48 9.00
C ASN A 20 7.66 68.27 10.36
N SER A 21 8.12 67.04 10.65
CA SER A 21 8.74 66.66 11.93
C SER A 21 7.80 66.64 13.13
N ALA A 22 6.49 66.74 12.93
CA ALA A 22 5.51 66.56 14.01
C ALA A 22 5.52 65.10 14.48
N TYR A 23 5.46 64.93 15.81
CA TYR A 23 5.30 63.64 16.47
C TYR A 23 3.99 63.61 17.27
N THR A 24 3.22 62.53 17.14
CA THR A 24 2.00 62.32 17.92
C THR A 24 2.01 60.93 18.57
N PHE A 25 1.27 60.80 19.68
CA PHE A 25 1.26 59.59 20.49
C PHE A 25 -0.15 59.33 21.00
N ASP A 26 -0.60 58.08 20.97
CA ASP A 26 -1.89 57.66 21.54
C ASP A 26 -3.09 58.40 20.91
N ASN A 27 -3.19 58.28 19.59
CA ASN A 27 -4.30 58.86 18.82
C ASN A 27 -5.41 57.84 18.65
N THR A 28 -6.65 58.23 18.91
CA THR A 28 -7.83 57.38 18.70
C THR A 28 -8.73 57.97 17.61
N ALA A 29 -8.99 57.24 16.53
CA ALA A 29 -9.89 57.61 15.45
C ALA A 29 -11.13 56.70 15.41
N VAL A 30 -12.32 57.30 15.36
CA VAL A 30 -13.63 56.63 15.33
C VAL A 30 -14.60 57.30 14.36
N ASN A 31 -15.64 56.60 13.93
CA ASN A 31 -16.86 57.18 13.32
C ASN A 31 -16.58 58.21 12.21
N GLY A 32 -15.71 57.88 11.25
CA GLY A 32 -15.35 58.75 10.13
C GLY A 32 -14.22 59.75 10.42
N ALA A 33 -13.63 59.72 11.61
CA ALA A 33 -12.39 60.42 11.91
C ALA A 33 -11.23 59.96 11.02
N ASN A 34 -10.31 60.87 10.70
CA ASN A 34 -9.16 60.59 9.84
C ASN A 34 -7.84 61.00 10.53
N ILE A 35 -6.84 60.16 10.43
CA ILE A 35 -5.44 60.49 10.74
C ILE A 35 -4.68 60.53 9.42
N SER A 36 -4.00 61.63 9.10
CA SER A 36 -3.17 61.76 7.91
C SER A 36 -1.72 62.03 8.33
N ILE A 37 -0.84 61.07 8.09
CA ILE A 37 0.59 61.16 8.39
C ILE A 37 1.31 61.29 7.07
N THR A 38 2.00 62.41 6.87
CA THR A 38 2.63 62.77 5.60
C THR A 38 4.11 63.06 5.82
N SER A 39 4.82 63.51 4.78
CA SER A 39 6.27 63.72 4.78
C SER A 39 6.81 64.36 6.07
N GLY A 40 7.75 63.66 6.70
CA GLY A 40 8.40 64.05 7.95
C GLY A 40 7.54 63.90 9.20
N GLY A 41 6.26 63.54 9.08
CA GLY A 41 5.38 63.25 10.21
C GLY A 41 5.60 61.86 10.79
N SER A 42 5.52 61.74 12.11
CA SER A 42 5.63 60.47 12.83
C SER A 42 4.49 60.31 13.84
N ALA A 43 3.94 59.11 13.95
CA ALA A 43 3.02 58.78 15.04
C ALA A 43 3.34 57.44 15.70
N ASN A 44 2.90 57.29 16.94
CA ASN A 44 3.06 56.06 17.70
C ASN A 44 1.77 55.76 18.47
N TYR A 45 1.39 54.49 18.61
CA TYR A 45 0.15 54.06 19.26
C TYR A 45 -1.10 54.68 18.61
N GLN A 46 -1.48 54.17 17.45
CA GLN A 46 -2.67 54.63 16.73
C GLN A 46 -3.81 53.63 16.91
N TYR A 47 -4.93 54.04 17.50
CA TYR A 47 -6.12 53.24 17.67
C TYR A 47 -7.17 53.63 16.63
N ILE A 48 -7.27 52.84 15.58
CA ILE A 48 -8.19 53.07 14.47
C ILE A 48 -9.34 52.09 14.65
N LEU A 49 -10.42 52.60 15.24
CA LEU A 49 -11.56 51.81 15.66
C LEU A 49 -12.69 51.90 14.64
N SER A 50 -13.91 51.50 15.03
CA SER A 50 -15.07 51.45 14.13
C SER A 50 -15.32 52.75 13.38
N GLY A 51 -15.27 52.65 12.05
CA GLY A 51 -15.43 53.77 11.11
C GLY A 51 -14.27 54.76 11.07
N GLY A 52 -13.24 54.62 11.92
CA GLY A 52 -12.05 55.45 11.89
C GLY A 52 -11.13 55.10 10.72
N ASN A 53 -10.38 56.08 10.24
CA ASN A 53 -9.45 55.93 9.13
C ASN A 53 -8.06 56.50 9.45
N ALA A 54 -7.02 55.91 8.88
CA ALA A 54 -5.69 56.48 8.82
C ALA A 54 -5.10 56.39 7.42
N SER A 55 -4.35 57.42 7.01
CA SER A 55 -3.62 57.49 5.74
C SER A 55 -2.16 57.81 6.05
N ILE A 56 -1.27 56.88 5.74
CA ILE A 56 0.18 57.02 5.88
C ILE A 56 0.73 57.25 4.48
N LEU A 57 0.97 58.51 4.17
CA LEU A 57 1.36 58.98 2.85
C LEU A 57 2.88 59.08 2.72
N ASP A 58 3.35 59.49 1.55
CA ASP A 58 4.77 59.58 1.19
C ASP A 58 5.61 60.28 2.26
N GLY A 59 6.67 59.59 2.71
CA GLY A 59 7.58 60.05 3.76
C GLY A 59 7.00 60.12 5.18
N GLY A 60 5.74 59.72 5.39
CA GLY A 60 5.12 59.59 6.71
C GLY A 60 5.42 58.24 7.36
N SER A 61 5.51 58.21 8.70
CA SER A 61 5.81 56.99 9.46
C SER A 61 4.90 56.81 10.66
N THR A 62 4.47 55.57 10.91
CA THR A 62 3.73 55.23 12.13
C THR A 62 4.18 53.90 12.71
N THR A 63 4.11 53.76 14.03
CA THR A 63 4.47 52.54 14.76
C THR A 63 3.40 52.17 15.79
N ASN A 64 3.20 50.87 16.03
CA ASN A 64 2.23 50.32 16.98
C ASN A 64 0.80 50.75 16.63
N ASN A 65 0.29 50.22 15.52
CA ASN A 65 -1.01 50.59 14.99
C ASN A 65 -2.03 49.50 15.33
N PHE A 66 -3.13 49.87 15.97
CA PHE A 66 -4.22 48.99 16.39
C PHE A 66 -5.45 49.27 15.53
N ILE A 67 -5.70 48.42 14.55
CA ILE A 67 -6.75 48.59 13.54
C ILE A 67 -7.88 47.61 13.86
N TYR A 68 -8.92 48.10 14.52
CA TYR A 68 -9.96 47.27 15.11
C TYR A 68 -11.37 47.57 14.60
N ASN A 69 -12.24 46.55 14.62
CA ASN A 69 -13.68 46.69 14.53
C ASN A 69 -14.15 47.56 13.35
N SER A 70 -13.76 47.23 12.13
CA SER A 70 -14.03 47.97 10.89
C SER A 70 -13.28 49.29 10.73
N GLY A 71 -12.25 49.55 11.54
CA GLY A 71 -11.26 50.59 11.28
C GLY A 71 -10.41 50.27 10.04
N THR A 72 -9.94 51.31 9.35
CA THR A 72 -9.15 51.17 8.12
C THR A 72 -7.88 52.02 8.15
N MET A 73 -6.74 51.43 7.81
CA MET A 73 -5.50 52.15 7.53
C MET A 73 -5.12 51.95 6.05
N ALA A 74 -4.71 53.02 5.37
CA ALA A 74 -4.11 53.00 4.05
C ALA A 74 -2.67 53.50 4.12
N VAL A 75 -1.74 52.80 3.48
CA VAL A 75 -0.31 53.14 3.41
C VAL A 75 0.08 53.28 1.94
N SER A 76 0.54 54.47 1.53
CA SER A 76 0.92 54.79 0.15
C SER A 76 2.14 55.70 0.14
N GLY A 77 3.32 55.19 -0.21
CA GLY A 77 4.61 55.88 -0.06
C GLY A 77 5.11 56.01 1.38
N GLY A 78 4.26 55.72 2.37
CA GLY A 78 4.60 55.79 3.79
C GLY A 78 5.04 54.45 4.40
N LEU A 79 5.36 54.49 5.69
CA LEU A 79 5.81 53.34 6.46
C LEU A 79 4.92 53.08 7.69
N ALA A 80 4.35 51.88 7.80
CA ALA A 80 3.60 51.43 8.96
C ALA A 80 4.28 50.22 9.62
N ASN A 81 4.80 50.39 10.84
CA ASN A 81 5.45 49.31 11.61
C ASN A 81 4.55 48.80 12.74
N ASN A 82 4.64 47.50 13.04
CA ASN A 82 3.95 46.84 14.15
C ASN A 82 2.43 47.07 14.10
N ASN A 83 1.79 46.43 13.12
CA ASN A 83 0.37 46.59 12.87
C ASN A 83 -0.40 45.42 13.48
N TYR A 84 -1.35 45.72 14.37
CA TYR A 84 -2.26 44.78 15.01
C TYR A 84 -3.64 44.95 14.39
N ILE A 85 -4.09 43.95 13.64
CA ILE A 85 -5.27 44.05 12.79
C ILE A 85 -6.30 43.02 13.26
N SER A 86 -7.44 43.49 13.79
CA SER A 86 -8.50 42.62 14.28
C SER A 86 -9.88 43.10 13.91
N ARG A 87 -10.58 42.32 13.08
CA ARG A 87 -11.84 42.75 12.44
C ARG A 87 -11.71 44.10 11.71
N GLY A 88 -10.49 44.54 11.40
CA GLY A 88 -10.15 45.79 10.73
C GLY A 88 -9.36 45.53 9.46
N THR A 89 -8.99 46.59 8.73
CA THR A 89 -8.30 46.48 7.43
C THR A 89 -7.07 47.36 7.33
N LEU A 90 -5.92 46.79 6.98
CA LEU A 90 -4.74 47.50 6.52
C LEU A 90 -4.62 47.35 5.00
N LYS A 91 -4.50 48.45 4.28
CA LYS A 91 -4.31 48.49 2.82
C LYS A 91 -2.94 49.09 2.50
N VAL A 92 -2.15 48.39 1.70
CA VAL A 92 -0.81 48.81 1.29
C VAL A 92 -0.82 48.99 -0.23
N TYR A 93 -0.56 50.20 -0.66
CA TYR A 93 -0.56 50.63 -2.05
C TYR A 93 0.86 50.97 -2.50
N SER A 94 0.99 51.51 -3.72
CA SER A 94 2.26 51.87 -4.35
C SER A 94 3.24 52.55 -3.40
N SER A 95 4.45 52.00 -3.34
CA SER A 95 5.57 52.45 -2.49
C SER A 95 5.29 52.45 -0.98
N GLY A 96 4.10 51.99 -0.56
CA GLY A 96 3.75 51.82 0.85
C GLY A 96 4.41 50.57 1.41
N VAL A 97 4.88 50.66 2.66
CA VAL A 97 5.53 49.55 3.35
C VAL A 97 4.83 49.27 4.67
N ALA A 98 4.39 48.01 4.86
CA ALA A 98 3.85 47.52 6.13
C ALA A 98 4.76 46.45 6.72
N ASN A 99 5.40 46.76 7.85
CA ASN A 99 6.31 45.84 8.53
C ASN A 99 5.67 45.25 9.78
N THR A 100 5.87 43.96 9.98
CA THR A 100 5.46 43.24 11.20
C THR A 100 3.96 43.38 11.42
N ASN A 101 3.22 42.53 10.71
CA ASN A 101 1.76 42.59 10.67
C ASN A 101 1.18 41.38 11.43
N TYR A 102 0.51 41.64 12.54
CA TYR A 102 -0.20 40.65 13.34
C TYR A 102 -1.69 40.72 13.04
N LEU A 103 -2.19 39.77 12.26
CA LEU A 103 -3.60 39.68 11.91
C LEU A 103 -4.30 38.58 12.72
N TYR A 104 -5.41 38.93 13.37
CA TYR A 104 -6.17 37.98 14.18
C TYR A 104 -7.68 38.29 14.16
N VAL A 105 -8.53 37.26 14.29
CA VAL A 105 -10.00 37.40 14.38
C VAL A 105 -10.54 38.17 13.16
N SER A 106 -10.48 37.53 12.00
CA SER A 106 -10.96 38.09 10.73
C SER A 106 -10.37 39.46 10.35
N GLY A 107 -9.14 39.76 10.78
CA GLY A 107 -8.39 40.93 10.32
C GLY A 107 -7.93 40.79 8.85
N TYR A 108 -7.83 41.91 8.14
CA TYR A 108 -7.48 41.95 6.72
C TYR A 108 -6.21 42.77 6.45
N LEU A 109 -5.26 42.18 5.72
CA LEU A 109 -4.19 42.91 5.04
C LEU A 109 -4.40 42.80 3.54
N ILE A 110 -4.50 43.93 2.86
CA ILE A 110 -4.62 44.01 1.40
C ILE A 110 -3.36 44.67 0.86
N VAL A 111 -2.63 43.97 -0.01
CA VAL A 111 -1.43 44.48 -0.67
C VAL A 111 -1.70 44.55 -2.17
N SER A 112 -1.70 45.77 -2.69
CA SER A 112 -1.99 46.07 -4.09
C SER A 112 -0.73 46.49 -4.83
N ASP A 113 -0.88 46.90 -6.10
CA ASP A 113 0.20 47.29 -7.00
C ASP A 113 1.24 48.23 -6.34
N GLY A 114 2.51 47.81 -6.38
CA GLY A 114 3.65 48.49 -5.81
C GLY A 114 3.71 48.51 -4.27
N GLY A 115 2.77 47.88 -3.57
CA GLY A 115 2.76 47.74 -2.13
C GLY A 115 3.63 46.58 -1.64
N TYR A 116 4.28 46.77 -0.49
CA TYR A 116 5.14 45.74 0.12
C TYR A 116 4.78 45.50 1.60
N ALA A 117 4.54 44.24 1.96
CA ALA A 117 4.34 43.86 3.36
C ALA A 117 5.24 42.69 3.77
N LYS A 118 5.93 42.82 4.90
CA LYS A 118 6.83 41.77 5.40
C LYS A 118 6.59 41.38 6.85
N ASN A 119 6.95 40.15 7.18
CA ASN A 119 6.80 39.54 8.50
C ASN A 119 5.31 39.53 8.90
N ASN A 120 4.53 38.79 8.13
CA ASN A 120 3.09 38.72 8.28
C ASN A 120 2.71 37.47 9.07
N SER A 121 1.80 37.58 10.03
CA SER A 121 1.29 36.45 10.82
C SER A 121 -0.24 36.45 10.80
N THR A 122 -0.85 35.31 10.46
CA THR A 122 -2.31 35.15 10.46
C THR A 122 -2.78 34.02 11.38
N ILE A 123 -3.75 34.34 12.24
CA ILE A 123 -4.46 33.40 13.12
C ILE A 123 -5.97 33.70 13.12
N ASN A 124 -6.81 32.76 13.58
CA ASN A 124 -8.24 32.95 13.82
C ASN A 124 -8.97 33.57 12.60
N GLU A 125 -8.89 32.91 11.45
CA GLU A 125 -9.56 33.28 10.20
C GLU A 125 -9.14 34.62 9.59
N ALA A 126 -8.01 35.19 10.03
CA ALA A 126 -7.42 36.37 9.41
C ALA A 126 -6.96 36.10 7.97
N ARG A 127 -6.96 37.15 7.13
CA ARG A 127 -6.69 37.05 5.70
C ARG A 127 -5.68 38.08 5.21
N ILE A 128 -4.71 37.62 4.42
CA ILE A 128 -3.87 38.47 3.58
C ILE A 128 -4.34 38.29 2.13
N LEU A 129 -4.57 39.39 1.42
CA LEU A 129 -4.94 39.41 0.01
C LEU A 129 -3.87 40.18 -0.75
N VAL A 130 -3.23 39.52 -1.70
CA VAL A 130 -2.16 40.09 -2.53
C VAL A 130 -2.67 40.17 -3.95
N TYR A 131 -2.89 41.38 -4.43
CA TYR A 131 -3.36 41.64 -5.79
C TYR A 131 -2.20 41.88 -6.75
N SER A 132 -2.52 42.11 -8.02
CA SER A 132 -1.54 42.39 -9.08
C SER A 132 -0.54 43.47 -8.66
N GLY A 133 0.75 43.18 -8.82
CA GLY A 133 1.87 44.05 -8.45
C GLY A 133 2.16 44.19 -6.95
N GLY A 134 1.33 43.58 -6.08
CA GLY A 134 1.59 43.52 -4.64
C GLY A 134 2.59 42.43 -4.29
N PHE A 135 3.41 42.68 -3.26
CA PHE A 135 4.44 41.74 -2.80
C PHE A 135 4.38 41.53 -1.29
N VAL A 136 4.39 40.26 -0.87
CA VAL A 136 4.46 39.87 0.54
C VAL A 136 5.61 38.90 0.83
N GLU A 137 6.24 39.06 1.99
CA GLU A 137 7.41 38.24 2.37
C GLU A 137 7.36 37.79 3.84
N ASN A 138 7.88 36.60 4.11
CA ASN A 138 7.92 35.97 5.45
C ASN A 138 6.51 35.86 6.05
N ASN A 139 5.69 35.00 5.44
CA ASN A 139 4.29 34.83 5.77
C ASN A 139 4.10 33.60 6.65
N HIS A 140 3.76 33.79 7.92
CA HIS A 140 3.37 32.75 8.85
C HIS A 140 1.84 32.60 8.85
N ILE A 141 1.36 31.54 8.21
CA ILE A 141 -0.06 31.25 8.02
C ILE A 141 -0.42 30.10 8.95
N ASP A 142 -0.97 30.42 10.12
CA ASP A 142 -1.47 29.43 11.08
C ASP A 142 -2.97 29.22 10.83
N THR A 143 -3.88 29.46 11.77
CA THR A 143 -5.34 29.27 11.56
C THR A 143 -6.02 30.33 10.66
N GLY A 144 -5.26 30.97 9.75
CA GLY A 144 -5.71 31.98 8.80
C GLY A 144 -5.49 31.58 7.34
N ALA A 145 -5.50 32.58 6.45
CA ALA A 145 -5.30 32.36 5.02
C ALA A 145 -4.49 33.48 4.34
N LEU A 146 -3.69 33.09 3.34
CA LEU A 146 -3.07 33.98 2.36
C LEU A 146 -3.65 33.69 0.98
N PHE A 147 -4.12 34.73 0.30
CA PHE A 147 -4.62 34.66 -1.07
C PHE A 147 -3.75 35.50 -1.99
N VAL A 148 -3.18 34.87 -3.01
CA VAL A 148 -2.34 35.52 -4.03
C VAL A 148 -3.08 35.52 -5.36
N TYR A 149 -3.53 36.71 -5.78
CA TYR A 149 -4.28 36.98 -7.00
C TYR A 149 -3.43 37.86 -7.92
N GLN A 150 -2.66 37.28 -8.85
CA GLN A 150 -1.70 38.02 -9.72
C GLN A 150 -0.56 38.76 -8.97
N GLY A 151 -0.48 38.66 -7.66
CA GLY A 151 0.63 39.18 -6.86
C GLY A 151 1.74 38.16 -6.65
N SER A 152 2.69 38.48 -5.75
CA SER A 152 3.78 37.58 -5.39
C SER A 152 3.92 37.41 -3.88
N ALA A 153 4.19 36.17 -3.43
CA ALA A 153 4.40 35.82 -2.04
C ALA A 153 5.66 34.96 -1.85
N LYS A 154 6.56 35.36 -0.95
CA LYS A 154 7.84 34.67 -0.72
C LYS A 154 8.00 34.24 0.74
N ASN A 155 8.63 33.07 0.95
CA ASN A 155 8.90 32.47 2.26
C ASN A 155 7.58 32.27 3.04
N ASN A 156 6.79 31.31 2.57
CA ASN A 156 5.46 31.03 3.09
C ASN A 156 5.51 29.83 4.03
N TYR A 157 5.19 30.02 5.31
CA TYR A 157 5.17 28.99 6.35
C TYR A 157 3.72 28.67 6.71
N ILE A 158 3.22 27.53 6.24
CA ILE A 158 1.80 27.14 6.36
C ILE A 158 1.70 26.09 7.46
N SER A 159 1.20 26.49 8.62
CA SER A 159 1.03 25.64 9.80
C SER A 159 -0.34 24.95 9.80
N ALA A 160 -0.67 24.24 10.88
CA ALA A 160 -1.89 23.46 10.98
C ALA A 160 -3.15 24.33 10.76
N ASN A 161 -4.02 23.88 9.86
CA ASN A 161 -5.23 24.58 9.42
C ASN A 161 -4.99 25.90 8.65
N GLY A 162 -3.74 26.21 8.32
CA GLY A 162 -3.39 27.33 7.47
C GLY A 162 -3.59 27.04 6.01
N ASN A 163 -3.97 28.09 5.27
CA ASN A 163 -4.30 27.97 3.86
C ASN A 163 -3.56 29.01 3.02
N LEU A 164 -2.73 28.55 2.08
CA LEU A 164 -2.21 29.38 0.99
C LEU A 164 -3.01 29.08 -0.29
N ASN A 165 -3.65 30.09 -0.87
CA ASN A 165 -4.42 29.98 -2.11
C ASN A 165 -3.80 30.87 -3.19
N ILE A 166 -3.44 30.28 -4.32
CA ILE A 166 -2.75 30.99 -5.42
C ILE A 166 -3.56 30.83 -6.69
N SER A 167 -3.87 31.94 -7.35
CA SER A 167 -4.76 31.94 -8.51
C SER A 167 -4.46 33.07 -9.48
N ASN A 168 -4.96 32.91 -10.70
CA ASN A 168 -4.92 33.89 -11.78
C ASN A 168 -3.50 34.37 -12.13
N GLY A 169 -2.46 33.54 -12.10
CA GLY A 169 -1.10 34.02 -12.34
C GLY A 169 -0.35 34.51 -11.10
N GLY A 170 -0.93 34.34 -9.91
CA GLY A 170 -0.21 34.57 -8.66
C GLY A 170 1.04 33.68 -8.56
N ILE A 171 2.08 34.21 -7.92
CA ILE A 171 3.38 33.54 -7.77
C ILE A 171 3.63 33.29 -6.27
N ALA A 172 4.01 32.06 -5.90
CA ALA A 172 4.51 31.79 -4.57
C ALA A 172 5.83 31.00 -4.58
N GLU A 173 6.82 31.54 -3.88
CA GLU A 173 8.19 31.01 -3.81
C GLU A 173 8.56 30.62 -2.38
N ASN A 174 9.34 29.56 -2.22
CA ASN A 174 9.81 29.05 -0.92
C ASN A 174 8.64 28.75 0.02
N ASN A 175 7.88 27.72 -0.32
CA ASN A 175 6.67 27.32 0.40
C ASN A 175 6.97 26.15 1.33
N TYR A 176 6.68 26.29 2.62
CA TYR A 176 6.85 25.27 3.64
C TYR A 176 5.49 24.90 4.22
N ILE A 177 4.95 23.75 3.83
CA ILE A 177 3.66 23.25 4.29
C ILE A 177 3.91 22.24 5.42
N TYR A 178 3.56 22.61 6.66
CA TYR A 178 3.67 21.73 7.83
C TYR A 178 2.41 20.86 7.99
N ALA A 179 2.45 19.92 8.94
CA ALA A 179 1.37 18.97 9.18
C ALA A 179 0.01 19.67 9.32
N ASN A 180 -1.00 19.16 8.61
CA ASN A 180 -2.36 19.71 8.51
C ASN A 180 -2.45 21.14 7.91
N GLY A 181 -1.38 21.67 7.32
CA GLY A 181 -1.41 22.86 6.47
C GLY A 181 -1.85 22.52 5.04
N ALA A 182 -2.39 23.51 4.33
CA ALA A 182 -2.89 23.34 2.98
C ALA A 182 -2.38 24.43 2.01
N LEU A 183 -1.91 23.99 0.85
CA LEU A 183 -1.63 24.84 -0.30
C LEU A 183 -2.59 24.46 -1.43
N ASN A 184 -3.32 25.45 -1.94
CA ASN A 184 -4.27 25.29 -3.04
C ASN A 184 -3.81 26.14 -4.23
N ILE A 185 -3.66 25.51 -5.39
CA ILE A 185 -3.40 26.21 -6.65
C ILE A 185 -4.58 26.11 -7.59
N TYR A 186 -4.77 27.20 -8.34
CA TYR A 186 -5.85 27.40 -9.31
C TYR A 186 -5.24 27.85 -10.65
N SER A 187 -6.08 28.38 -11.55
CA SER A 187 -5.71 28.84 -12.89
C SER A 187 -4.41 29.65 -12.94
N ASN A 188 -3.46 29.20 -13.76
CA ASN A 188 -2.19 29.87 -14.06
C ASN A 188 -1.29 30.18 -12.85
N ALA A 189 -1.53 29.61 -11.67
CA ALA A 189 -0.68 29.81 -10.51
C ALA A 189 0.74 29.27 -10.75
N VAL A 190 1.74 30.00 -10.27
CA VAL A 190 3.16 29.60 -10.37
C VAL A 190 3.70 29.30 -8.98
N LEU A 191 4.32 28.13 -8.84
CA LEU A 191 4.95 27.64 -7.61
C LEU A 191 6.41 27.31 -7.87
N SER A 192 7.28 27.68 -6.93
CA SER A 192 8.68 27.23 -6.91
C SER A 192 9.12 26.91 -5.48
N ASN A 193 10.11 26.01 -5.34
CA ASN A 193 10.72 25.62 -4.06
C ASN A 193 9.69 25.28 -2.98
N THR A 194 8.97 24.17 -3.14
CA THR A 194 7.91 23.77 -2.22
C THR A 194 8.30 22.54 -1.40
N TYR A 195 8.27 22.66 -0.08
CA TYR A 195 8.42 21.59 0.88
C TYR A 195 7.07 21.22 1.49
N ILE A 196 6.71 19.94 1.46
CA ILE A 196 5.44 19.40 1.97
C ILE A 196 5.76 18.36 3.06
N ALA A 197 5.40 18.65 4.31
CA ALA A 197 5.58 17.76 5.44
C ALA A 197 4.57 16.60 5.44
N ALA A 198 4.80 15.60 6.28
CA ALA A 198 3.83 14.52 6.52
C ALA A 198 2.49 15.10 6.98
N ASN A 199 1.38 14.54 6.49
CA ASN A 199 -0.01 15.01 6.74
C ASN A 199 -0.32 16.44 6.27
N ALA A 200 0.57 17.08 5.52
CA ALA A 200 0.27 18.33 4.83
C ALA A 200 -0.40 18.06 3.46
N SER A 201 -1.11 19.03 2.92
CA SER A 201 -1.81 18.88 1.64
C SER A 201 -1.41 19.92 0.59
N LEU A 202 -1.27 19.46 -0.65
CA LEU A 202 -1.21 20.27 -1.85
C LEU A 202 -2.33 19.85 -2.80
N THR A 203 -3.18 20.80 -3.16
CA THR A 203 -4.30 20.56 -4.08
C THR A 203 -4.18 21.40 -5.34
N LEU A 204 -4.20 20.73 -6.49
CA LEU A 204 -4.37 21.35 -7.81
C LEU A 204 -5.86 21.38 -8.15
N ASN A 205 -6.42 22.57 -8.25
CA ASN A 205 -7.82 22.79 -8.61
C ASN A 205 -7.97 23.05 -10.12
N SER A 206 -9.18 23.34 -10.58
CA SER A 206 -9.47 23.51 -12.00
C SER A 206 -8.60 24.56 -12.69
N ASN A 207 -8.07 24.19 -13.85
CA ASN A 207 -7.14 24.96 -14.68
C ASN A 207 -5.78 25.25 -14.03
N ALA A 208 -5.47 24.66 -12.87
CA ALA A 208 -4.11 24.66 -12.36
C ALA A 208 -3.26 23.81 -13.31
N ASN A 209 -2.38 24.48 -14.06
CA ASN A 209 -1.36 23.82 -14.86
C ASN A 209 -0.06 23.88 -14.08
N TRP A 210 0.23 22.84 -13.31
CA TRP A 210 1.48 22.78 -12.58
C TRP A 210 2.56 22.18 -13.47
N GLY A 211 3.15 23.07 -14.25
CA GLY A 211 4.33 22.84 -15.07
C GLY A 211 5.39 23.88 -14.77
N ALA A 212 6.18 23.65 -13.73
CA ALA A 212 7.43 24.36 -13.57
C ALA A 212 8.54 23.49 -14.17
N ASP A 213 9.45 24.09 -14.93
CA ASP A 213 10.60 23.44 -15.59
C ASP A 213 11.58 22.74 -14.62
N ASP A 214 11.28 22.68 -13.31
CA ASP A 214 12.19 22.15 -12.31
C ASP A 214 11.50 21.53 -11.07
N PHE A 215 10.91 20.35 -11.26
CA PHE A 215 10.39 19.51 -10.17
C PHE A 215 11.48 19.02 -9.20
N SER A 216 12.77 19.20 -9.50
CA SER A 216 13.85 18.89 -8.53
C SER A 216 13.76 19.75 -7.26
N SER A 217 13.02 20.87 -7.32
CA SER A 217 12.82 21.81 -6.21
C SER A 217 11.69 21.46 -5.25
N ILE A 218 10.89 20.41 -5.52
CA ILE A 218 9.75 20.02 -4.68
C ILE A 218 10.12 18.81 -3.83
N THR A 219 10.12 19.01 -2.52
CA THR A 219 10.35 17.93 -1.54
C THR A 219 9.04 17.55 -0.87
N ILE A 220 8.63 16.30 -1.01
CA ILE A 220 7.36 15.79 -0.47
C ILE A 220 7.66 14.65 0.51
N ASN A 221 7.28 14.79 1.78
CA ASN A 221 7.53 13.76 2.79
C ASN A 221 6.45 12.68 2.79
N SER A 222 6.77 11.51 3.35
CA SER A 222 5.83 10.39 3.52
C SER A 222 4.55 10.85 4.20
N ASN A 223 3.39 10.35 3.73
CA ASN A 223 2.05 10.70 4.23
C ASN A 223 1.59 12.15 3.98
N ALA A 224 2.32 12.98 3.24
CA ALA A 224 1.71 14.16 2.61
C ALA A 224 0.55 13.74 1.68
N GLN A 225 -0.27 14.69 1.24
CA GLN A 225 -1.30 14.43 0.24
C GLN A 225 -1.14 15.39 -0.93
N VAL A 226 -0.95 14.86 -2.13
CA VAL A 226 -1.00 15.64 -3.37
C VAL A 226 -2.21 15.21 -4.17
N ILE A 227 -3.13 16.13 -4.43
CA ILE A 227 -4.41 15.84 -5.07
C ILE A 227 -4.56 16.70 -6.31
N VAL A 228 -4.77 16.07 -7.45
CA VAL A 228 -5.08 16.73 -8.72
C VAL A 228 -6.57 16.59 -9.01
N LYS A 229 -7.32 17.68 -8.86
CA LYS A 229 -8.78 17.71 -9.07
C LYS A 229 -9.14 17.96 -10.54
N ASN A 230 -10.45 17.96 -10.82
CA ASN A 230 -11.00 18.19 -12.15
C ASN A 230 -10.41 19.44 -12.81
N GLY A 231 -9.80 19.28 -14.00
CA GLY A 231 -9.14 20.33 -14.77
C GLY A 231 -7.74 20.72 -14.27
N GLY A 232 -7.26 20.11 -13.19
CA GLY A 232 -5.87 20.22 -12.74
C GLY A 232 -4.96 19.30 -13.56
N ILE A 233 -3.74 19.76 -13.83
CA ILE A 233 -2.74 19.03 -14.62
C ILE A 233 -1.43 19.00 -13.83
N VAL A 234 -0.86 17.81 -13.67
CA VAL A 234 0.51 17.62 -13.18
C VAL A 234 1.35 16.95 -14.27
N HIS A 235 2.61 17.34 -14.42
CA HIS A 235 3.52 16.65 -15.32
C HIS A 235 4.97 16.65 -14.81
N ASP A 236 5.82 15.78 -15.38
CA ASP A 236 7.26 15.73 -15.11
C ASP A 236 7.62 15.51 -13.62
N LEU A 237 6.90 14.59 -12.97
CA LEU A 237 7.05 14.30 -11.54
C LEU A 237 7.71 12.94 -11.28
N ILE A 238 8.63 12.89 -10.30
CA ILE A 238 9.20 11.64 -9.78
C ILE A 238 8.55 11.31 -8.43
N LEU A 239 7.97 10.12 -8.29
CA LEU A 239 7.37 9.56 -7.08
C LEU A 239 8.31 8.53 -6.43
N SER A 240 9.06 8.90 -5.40
CA SER A 240 10.01 8.02 -4.71
C SER A 240 9.43 7.25 -3.51
N ALA A 241 10.12 6.21 -3.00
CA ALA A 241 9.62 5.31 -1.94
C ALA A 241 9.15 5.99 -0.64
N ASN A 242 9.71 7.16 -0.31
CA ASN A 242 9.37 7.92 0.89
C ASN A 242 8.44 9.11 0.61
N GLN A 243 7.92 9.21 -0.62
CA GLN A 243 6.98 10.24 -1.01
C GLN A 243 5.54 9.74 -0.87
N PRO A 244 4.56 10.65 -0.79
CA PRO A 244 3.18 10.26 -0.61
C PRO A 244 2.55 9.67 -1.87
N ASN A 245 1.32 9.20 -1.69
CA ASN A 245 0.44 8.87 -2.80
C ASN A 245 0.07 10.17 -3.55
N LEU A 246 0.44 10.25 -4.83
CA LEU A 246 -0.16 11.23 -5.73
C LEU A 246 -1.55 10.72 -6.12
N THR A 247 -2.59 11.51 -5.87
CA THR A 247 -3.95 11.16 -6.26
C THR A 247 -4.42 12.03 -7.42
N ILE A 248 -4.76 11.41 -8.54
CA ILE A 248 -5.46 12.07 -9.64
C ILE A 248 -6.95 11.79 -9.45
N ALA A 249 -7.72 12.81 -9.05
CA ALA A 249 -9.16 12.68 -8.89
C ALA A 249 -9.89 12.72 -10.24
N ALA A 250 -11.20 12.46 -10.24
CA ALA A 250 -12.06 12.52 -11.41
C ALA A 250 -11.84 13.82 -12.22
N GLY A 251 -11.53 13.70 -13.51
CA GLY A 251 -11.26 14.83 -14.41
C GLY A 251 -9.88 15.49 -14.26
N GLY A 252 -9.01 15.02 -13.37
CA GLY A 252 -7.61 15.42 -13.32
C GLY A 252 -6.78 14.80 -14.45
N SER A 253 -5.55 15.26 -14.65
CA SER A 253 -4.62 14.70 -15.65
C SER A 253 -3.19 14.66 -15.13
N ALA A 254 -2.46 13.61 -15.55
CA ALA A 254 -1.03 13.46 -15.27
C ALA A 254 -0.26 13.01 -16.52
N SER A 255 0.95 13.54 -16.71
CA SER A 255 1.86 13.09 -17.78
C SER A 255 3.33 13.07 -17.38
N ASN A 256 4.15 12.22 -18.01
CA ASN A 256 5.59 12.13 -17.74
C ASN A 256 5.90 11.88 -16.26
N ILE A 257 5.23 10.91 -15.66
CA ILE A 257 5.41 10.57 -14.24
C ILE A 257 6.38 9.38 -14.13
N LEU A 258 7.43 9.51 -13.34
CA LEU A 258 8.33 8.41 -12.97
C LEU A 258 7.98 7.91 -11.57
N ILE A 259 7.47 6.70 -11.44
CA ILE A 259 7.20 6.05 -10.16
C ILE A 259 8.43 5.20 -9.80
N ASN A 260 9.21 5.63 -8.81
CA ASN A 260 10.45 4.97 -8.35
C ASN A 260 10.38 4.62 -6.85
N GLY A 261 9.46 3.72 -6.51
CA GLY A 261 9.13 3.25 -5.17
C GLY A 261 7.88 3.92 -4.59
N GLY A 262 7.41 5.03 -5.16
CA GLY A 262 6.21 5.73 -4.71
C GLY A 262 4.90 5.10 -5.21
N THR A 263 3.78 5.79 -4.96
CA THR A 263 2.44 5.35 -5.38
C THR A 263 1.69 6.45 -6.14
N LEU A 264 1.13 6.10 -7.29
CA LEU A 264 0.19 6.92 -8.07
C LEU A 264 -1.20 6.30 -7.99
N CYS A 265 -2.18 7.06 -7.52
CA CYS A 265 -3.58 6.66 -7.43
C CYS A 265 -4.40 7.41 -8.49
N ASP A 266 -4.83 6.71 -9.53
CA ASP A 266 -5.59 7.28 -10.63
C ASP A 266 -7.09 6.96 -10.51
N ASN A 267 -7.86 7.99 -10.18
CA ASN A 267 -9.31 7.99 -10.12
C ASN A 267 -9.92 8.83 -11.26
N SER A 268 -9.12 9.23 -12.25
CA SER A 268 -9.51 10.22 -13.27
C SER A 268 -10.45 9.67 -14.33
N ALA A 269 -10.44 8.35 -14.54
CA ALA A 269 -11.05 7.64 -15.66
C ALA A 269 -10.50 8.06 -17.05
N ASN A 270 -9.34 8.74 -17.09
CA ASN A 270 -8.64 9.12 -18.31
C ASN A 270 -7.30 8.37 -18.41
N SER A 271 -6.85 8.08 -19.63
CA SER A 271 -5.49 7.54 -19.81
C SER A 271 -4.45 8.63 -19.49
N MET A 272 -3.58 8.35 -18.53
CA MET A 272 -2.39 9.17 -18.29
C MET A 272 -1.34 8.92 -19.38
N LYS A 273 -0.42 9.87 -19.58
CA LYS A 273 0.61 9.78 -20.63
C LYS A 273 2.00 9.58 -20.05
N ASN A 274 2.82 8.75 -20.68
CA ASN A 274 4.23 8.54 -20.29
C ASN A 274 4.44 8.28 -18.78
N ILE A 275 3.75 7.29 -18.23
CA ILE A 275 4.00 6.79 -16.88
C ILE A 275 5.12 5.76 -16.96
N THR A 276 6.20 5.97 -16.21
CA THR A 276 7.40 5.13 -16.19
C THR A 276 7.63 4.59 -14.79
N PHE A 277 8.21 3.41 -14.68
CA PHE A 277 8.59 2.83 -13.39
C PHE A 277 10.12 2.77 -13.30
N GLY A 278 10.67 3.23 -12.18
CA GLY A 278 12.11 3.22 -11.91
C GLY A 278 12.59 1.88 -11.34
N ASP A 279 13.89 1.77 -11.09
CA ASP A 279 14.52 0.52 -10.62
C ASP A 279 14.01 0.07 -9.24
N ASN A 280 13.58 0.99 -8.38
CA ASN A 280 12.96 0.66 -7.09
C ASN A 280 11.49 0.21 -7.23
N GLY A 281 10.99 0.03 -8.46
CA GLY A 281 9.60 -0.31 -8.73
C GLY A 281 8.66 0.86 -8.46
N GLY A 282 7.43 0.55 -8.07
CA GLY A 282 6.42 1.57 -7.78
C GLY A 282 5.02 1.02 -7.99
N THR A 283 4.03 1.65 -7.38
CA THR A 283 2.64 1.21 -7.47
C THR A 283 1.79 2.21 -8.24
N LEU A 284 1.12 1.75 -9.30
CA LEU A 284 0.01 2.44 -9.93
C LEU A 284 -1.29 1.79 -9.50
N ILE A 285 -2.15 2.53 -8.81
CA ILE A 285 -3.48 2.10 -8.40
C ILE A 285 -4.50 2.74 -9.34
N LEU A 286 -5.34 1.92 -9.98
CA LEU A 286 -6.47 2.39 -10.77
C LEU A 286 -7.76 2.18 -9.97
N ASN A 287 -8.52 3.25 -9.73
CA ASN A 287 -9.85 3.18 -9.12
C ASN A 287 -10.90 3.79 -10.06
N ASN A 288 -12.11 3.21 -10.10
CA ASN A 288 -13.29 3.54 -10.93
C ASN A 288 -13.41 2.82 -12.29
N VAL A 289 -14.67 2.73 -12.72
CA VAL A 289 -15.23 1.71 -13.60
C VAL A 289 -14.85 1.92 -15.06
N SER A 290 -14.19 0.90 -15.62
CA SER A 290 -13.74 0.76 -17.01
C SER A 290 -12.55 1.63 -17.43
N TYR A 291 -11.36 1.24 -16.97
CA TYR A 291 -10.14 1.57 -17.71
C TYR A 291 -10.08 0.64 -18.92
N GLY A 292 -10.55 1.13 -20.07
CA GLY A 292 -10.32 0.50 -21.37
C GLY A 292 -8.87 0.64 -21.81
N LEU A 293 -7.92 0.20 -20.99
CA LEU A 293 -6.52 0.17 -21.34
C LEU A 293 -6.30 -0.86 -22.44
N THR A 294 -6.41 -0.42 -23.70
CA THR A 294 -6.05 -1.22 -24.85
C THR A 294 -4.53 -1.37 -24.93
N GLN A 295 -4.04 -2.34 -25.71
CA GLN A 295 -2.61 -2.48 -26.00
C GLN A 295 -1.95 -1.17 -26.44
N SER A 296 -2.66 -0.30 -27.17
CA SER A 296 -2.15 0.99 -27.62
C SER A 296 -2.04 2.04 -26.50
N SER A 297 -2.91 2.02 -25.49
CA SER A 297 -2.80 2.96 -24.36
C SER A 297 -1.75 2.51 -23.34
N LEU A 298 -1.45 1.22 -23.24
CA LEU A 298 -0.35 0.70 -22.42
C LEU A 298 1.04 1.08 -22.94
N LEU A 299 1.17 1.47 -24.21
CA LEU A 299 2.44 2.05 -24.70
C LEU A 299 2.83 3.33 -23.96
N GLN A 300 1.87 3.97 -23.27
CA GLN A 300 2.12 5.11 -22.40
C GLN A 300 2.59 4.71 -21.00
N TYR A 301 2.55 3.41 -20.65
CA TYR A 301 2.91 2.87 -19.34
C TYR A 301 4.10 1.91 -19.48
N ASN A 302 5.30 2.39 -19.16
CA ASN A 302 6.54 1.64 -19.30
C ASN A 302 6.80 0.78 -18.05
N PHE A 303 6.07 -0.34 -17.93
CA PHE A 303 6.24 -1.31 -16.85
C PHE A 303 7.61 -2.01 -16.91
N ASN A 304 8.21 -2.20 -15.73
CA ASN A 304 9.39 -3.03 -15.52
C ASN A 304 9.07 -4.19 -14.56
N SER A 305 10.03 -5.06 -14.26
CA SER A 305 9.84 -6.22 -13.39
C SER A 305 9.42 -5.88 -11.96
N ASN A 306 9.71 -4.66 -11.49
CA ASN A 306 9.45 -4.20 -10.13
C ASN A 306 8.17 -3.33 -10.06
N ALA A 307 7.53 -3.07 -11.20
CA ALA A 307 6.31 -2.29 -11.29
C ALA A 307 5.11 -3.08 -10.78
N ILE A 308 4.22 -2.40 -10.05
CA ILE A 308 2.96 -2.95 -9.55
C ILE A 308 1.81 -2.15 -10.16
N LEU A 309 0.93 -2.83 -10.88
CA LEU A 309 -0.37 -2.31 -11.29
C LEU A 309 -1.44 -2.90 -10.38
N SER A 310 -2.16 -2.08 -9.63
CA SER A 310 -3.19 -2.51 -8.68
C SER A 310 -4.57 -2.02 -9.12
N LEU A 311 -5.52 -2.94 -9.23
CA LEU A 311 -6.91 -2.62 -9.56
C LEU A 311 -7.73 -2.53 -8.27
N GLY A 312 -8.27 -1.34 -8.00
CA GLY A 312 -9.20 -1.11 -6.90
C GLY A 312 -10.60 -1.69 -7.17
N SER A 313 -11.44 -1.74 -6.13
CA SER A 313 -12.82 -2.25 -6.21
C SER A 313 -13.63 -1.55 -7.30
N GLY A 314 -14.35 -2.32 -8.12
CA GLY A 314 -15.18 -1.80 -9.22
C GLY A 314 -14.39 -1.44 -10.49
N THR A 315 -13.06 -1.56 -10.47
CA THR A 315 -12.21 -1.29 -11.64
C THR A 315 -12.27 -2.45 -12.62
N ILE A 316 -12.32 -2.15 -13.92
CA ILE A 316 -12.24 -3.14 -15.00
C ILE A 316 -10.99 -2.84 -15.82
N LEU A 317 -10.12 -3.83 -15.97
CA LEU A 317 -8.98 -3.85 -16.91
C LEU A 317 -9.30 -4.86 -18.02
N ASP A 318 -9.32 -4.44 -19.28
CA ASP A 318 -9.71 -5.29 -20.41
C ASP A 318 -8.65 -5.33 -21.52
N SER A 319 -8.39 -6.51 -22.07
CA SER A 319 -7.61 -6.73 -23.29
C SER A 319 -6.17 -6.17 -23.25
N THR A 320 -5.56 -6.22 -22.07
CA THR A 320 -4.19 -5.77 -21.75
C THR A 320 -3.20 -6.92 -21.80
N ILE A 321 -1.97 -6.67 -22.27
CA ILE A 321 -0.84 -7.62 -22.18
C ILE A 321 0.19 -7.09 -21.17
N LEU A 322 0.45 -7.85 -20.10
CA LEU A 322 1.57 -7.59 -19.18
C LEU A 322 2.66 -8.63 -19.38
N SER A 323 3.84 -8.17 -19.80
CA SER A 323 5.03 -9.01 -19.99
C SER A 323 6.00 -8.98 -18.80
N THR A 324 5.89 -8.00 -17.91
CA THR A 324 6.72 -7.85 -16.71
C THR A 324 5.89 -7.26 -15.56
N GLY A 325 6.47 -7.24 -14.36
CA GLY A 325 5.85 -6.63 -13.18
C GLY A 325 4.78 -7.50 -12.54
N THR A 326 3.98 -6.88 -11.68
CA THR A 326 2.88 -7.53 -10.96
C THR A 326 1.56 -6.82 -11.23
N LEU A 327 0.55 -7.56 -11.70
CA LEU A 327 -0.85 -7.12 -11.70
C LEU A 327 -1.51 -7.62 -10.41
N ILE A 328 -2.00 -6.71 -9.57
CA ILE A 328 -2.83 -7.01 -8.41
C ILE A 328 -4.29 -6.77 -8.77
N VAL A 329 -5.12 -7.80 -8.63
CA VAL A 329 -6.58 -7.70 -8.81
C VAL A 329 -7.24 -7.78 -7.44
N GLY A 330 -7.75 -6.65 -6.97
CA GLY A 330 -8.48 -6.51 -5.71
C GLY A 330 -9.83 -7.24 -5.70
N ALA A 331 -10.43 -7.37 -4.51
CA ALA A 331 -11.79 -7.85 -4.38
C ALA A 331 -12.76 -6.91 -5.13
N ASN A 332 -13.71 -7.48 -5.89
CA ASN A 332 -14.64 -6.76 -6.78
C ASN A 332 -13.96 -6.00 -7.95
N ALA A 333 -12.66 -6.16 -8.19
CA ALA A 333 -12.04 -5.74 -9.43
C ALA A 333 -12.24 -6.79 -10.52
N THR A 334 -12.21 -6.36 -11.78
CA THR A 334 -12.36 -7.22 -12.96
C THR A 334 -11.11 -7.12 -13.84
N SER A 335 -10.52 -8.28 -14.14
CA SER A 335 -9.51 -8.49 -15.18
C SER A 335 -10.16 -9.30 -16.30
N LEU A 336 -10.49 -8.65 -17.41
CA LEU A 336 -11.20 -9.24 -18.54
C LEU A 336 -10.22 -9.49 -19.69
N LYS A 337 -10.08 -10.73 -20.16
CA LYS A 337 -9.30 -11.07 -21.37
C LYS A 337 -7.84 -10.58 -21.38
N ASN A 338 -7.23 -10.38 -20.21
CA ASN A 338 -5.85 -9.92 -20.10
C ASN A 338 -4.87 -11.07 -20.31
N ILE A 339 -3.69 -10.76 -20.84
CA ILE A 339 -2.60 -11.72 -21.08
C ILE A 339 -1.47 -11.44 -20.11
N ILE A 340 -1.13 -12.43 -19.28
CA ILE A 340 0.01 -12.38 -18.36
C ILE A 340 1.13 -13.24 -18.96
N ASN A 341 2.20 -12.64 -19.45
CA ASN A 341 3.22 -13.33 -20.25
C ASN A 341 4.64 -13.14 -19.69
N GLY A 342 4.98 -13.90 -18.66
CA GLY A 342 6.23 -13.76 -17.89
C GLY A 342 6.12 -12.83 -16.68
N ALA A 343 4.93 -12.26 -16.45
CA ALA A 343 4.62 -11.40 -15.31
C ALA A 343 3.95 -12.17 -14.15
N THR A 344 3.69 -11.45 -13.07
CA THR A 344 2.96 -11.97 -11.90
C THR A 344 1.52 -11.47 -11.91
N LEU A 345 0.56 -12.37 -11.72
CA LEU A 345 -0.82 -12.06 -11.39
C LEU A 345 -1.04 -12.36 -9.92
N SER A 346 -1.41 -11.35 -9.14
CA SER A 346 -1.67 -11.44 -7.72
C SER A 346 -3.14 -11.15 -7.45
N VAL A 347 -3.85 -12.07 -6.80
CA VAL A 347 -5.31 -11.96 -6.60
C VAL A 347 -5.65 -11.88 -5.11
N ASN A 348 -6.48 -10.89 -4.78
CA ASN A 348 -6.97 -10.62 -3.44
C ASN A 348 -8.46 -10.92 -3.36
N TYR A 349 -8.85 -11.90 -2.52
CA TYR A 349 -10.24 -12.18 -2.20
C TYR A 349 -10.63 -11.43 -0.91
N SER A 350 -11.87 -10.92 -0.80
CA SER A 350 -12.26 -10.09 0.37
C SER A 350 -12.39 -10.85 1.68
N SER A 351 -12.62 -12.17 1.66
CA SER A 351 -12.48 -13.05 2.83
C SER A 351 -12.53 -14.53 2.41
N ALA A 352 -12.22 -15.43 3.36
CA ALA A 352 -12.32 -16.88 3.19
C ALA A 352 -13.75 -17.39 2.87
N TRP A 353 -14.79 -16.56 3.03
CA TRP A 353 -16.20 -16.96 2.93
C TRP A 353 -17.10 -15.96 2.18
N SER A 354 -16.57 -14.87 1.60
CA SER A 354 -17.39 -13.82 0.96
C SER A 354 -17.76 -14.12 -0.51
N SER A 355 -18.89 -13.55 -0.94
CA SER A 355 -19.36 -13.48 -2.34
C SER A 355 -18.56 -12.53 -3.25
N ALA A 356 -17.76 -11.63 -2.68
CA ALA A 356 -16.95 -10.66 -3.41
C ALA A 356 -15.62 -11.29 -3.86
N LYS A 357 -15.60 -11.82 -5.08
CA LYS A 357 -14.42 -12.40 -5.73
C LYS A 357 -13.90 -11.46 -6.83
N PRO A 358 -12.59 -11.46 -7.13
CA PRO A 358 -12.13 -10.85 -8.38
C PRO A 358 -12.78 -11.59 -9.56
N ASN A 359 -13.16 -10.84 -10.59
CA ASN A 359 -13.62 -11.42 -11.85
C ASN A 359 -12.43 -11.51 -12.80
N LEU A 360 -11.96 -12.72 -13.10
CA LEU A 360 -10.78 -12.96 -13.94
C LEU A 360 -11.14 -13.45 -15.34
N TYR A 361 -12.41 -13.32 -15.75
CA TYR A 361 -12.96 -13.97 -16.94
C TYR A 361 -12.09 -13.75 -18.19
N GLY A 362 -11.59 -14.85 -18.75
CA GLY A 362 -10.80 -14.86 -19.96
C GLY A 362 -9.38 -14.34 -19.80
N THR A 363 -8.93 -13.99 -18.59
CA THR A 363 -7.52 -13.74 -18.32
C THR A 363 -6.74 -15.04 -18.52
N PHE A 364 -5.61 -15.01 -19.21
CA PHE A 364 -4.80 -16.21 -19.43
C PHE A 364 -3.30 -15.93 -19.34
N PHE A 365 -2.53 -16.98 -19.07
CA PHE A 365 -1.08 -16.93 -19.11
C PHE A 365 -0.58 -17.22 -20.53
N GLY A 366 0.37 -16.40 -21.00
CA GLY A 366 0.97 -16.52 -22.32
C GLY A 366 1.99 -17.66 -22.42
N SER A 367 2.68 -17.74 -23.56
CA SER A 367 3.70 -18.76 -23.84
C SER A 367 4.90 -18.74 -22.88
N ASN A 368 5.21 -17.57 -22.29
CA ASN A 368 6.29 -17.43 -21.31
C ASN A 368 5.84 -17.77 -19.88
N GLY A 369 4.57 -18.13 -19.69
CA GLY A 369 4.02 -18.51 -18.40
C GLY A 369 3.89 -17.32 -17.46
N GLY A 370 4.10 -17.56 -16.17
CA GLY A 370 4.06 -16.51 -15.15
C GLY A 370 3.87 -17.09 -13.75
N THR A 371 3.61 -16.20 -12.81
CA THR A 371 3.29 -16.59 -11.43
C THR A 371 1.87 -16.13 -11.10
N LEU A 372 1.03 -17.05 -10.64
CA LEU A 372 -0.24 -16.75 -9.99
C LEU A 372 -0.03 -16.76 -8.47
N ILE A 373 -0.18 -15.61 -7.82
CA ILE A 373 -0.18 -15.50 -6.37
C ILE A 373 -1.62 -15.36 -5.89
N ILE A 374 -2.06 -16.25 -5.01
CA ILE A 374 -3.31 -16.03 -4.27
C ILE A 374 -2.97 -15.60 -2.85
N ASN A 375 -3.35 -14.36 -2.50
CA ASN A 375 -2.95 -13.77 -1.22
C ASN A 375 -3.87 -14.16 -0.06
N GLN A 376 -5.16 -14.38 -0.32
CA GLN A 376 -6.16 -14.68 0.71
C GLN A 376 -7.34 -15.43 0.07
N GLY A 377 -8.12 -16.15 0.89
CA GLY A 377 -9.41 -16.68 0.48
C GLY A 377 -9.45 -18.18 0.19
N ASN A 378 -10.59 -18.61 -0.38
CA ASN A 378 -10.88 -19.98 -0.77
C ASN A 378 -11.02 -20.06 -2.29
N ILE A 379 -10.19 -20.91 -2.90
CA ILE A 379 -10.09 -21.05 -4.35
C ILE A 379 -10.58 -22.44 -4.72
N ASN A 380 -11.58 -22.51 -5.60
CA ASN A 380 -12.08 -23.77 -6.14
C ASN A 380 -11.90 -23.87 -7.67
N ALA A 381 -12.25 -25.02 -8.26
CA ALA A 381 -12.20 -25.18 -9.73
C ALA A 381 -12.96 -24.09 -10.49
N GLY A 382 -14.13 -23.64 -9.99
CA GLY A 382 -14.91 -22.58 -10.62
C GLY A 382 -14.18 -21.24 -10.70
N ASP A 383 -13.36 -20.93 -9.69
CA ASP A 383 -12.53 -19.71 -9.69
C ASP A 383 -11.38 -19.83 -10.70
N LEU A 384 -10.77 -21.01 -10.80
CA LEU A 384 -9.71 -21.28 -11.77
C LEU A 384 -10.22 -21.37 -13.22
N LEU A 385 -11.49 -21.79 -13.43
CA LEU A 385 -12.12 -21.82 -14.76
C LEU A 385 -12.29 -20.42 -15.37
N GLN A 386 -12.25 -19.36 -14.57
CA GLN A 386 -12.21 -18.00 -15.10
C GLN A 386 -10.90 -17.71 -15.83
N LEU A 387 -9.81 -18.39 -15.44
CA LEU A 387 -8.53 -18.33 -16.13
C LEU A 387 -8.56 -19.27 -17.32
N ASN A 388 -8.60 -18.72 -18.54
CA ASN A 388 -8.87 -19.49 -19.77
C ASN A 388 -7.76 -20.49 -20.16
N ALA A 389 -6.63 -20.52 -19.43
CA ALA A 389 -5.62 -21.57 -19.52
C ALA A 389 -4.63 -21.44 -18.35
N LEU A 390 -4.69 -22.35 -17.37
CA LEU A 390 -3.55 -22.63 -16.50
C LEU A 390 -2.62 -23.57 -17.26
N THR A 391 -1.72 -22.99 -18.03
CA THR A 391 -0.70 -23.72 -18.79
C THR A 391 0.36 -24.33 -17.84
N SER A 392 1.15 -25.28 -18.33
CA SER A 392 2.17 -25.98 -17.53
C SER A 392 3.33 -25.09 -17.05
N ASN A 393 3.53 -23.95 -17.72
CA ASN A 393 4.55 -22.95 -17.38
C ASN A 393 4.09 -21.94 -16.31
N VAL A 394 2.96 -22.17 -15.64
CA VAL A 394 2.45 -21.31 -14.56
C VAL A 394 2.85 -21.86 -13.19
N ASN A 395 3.51 -21.01 -12.39
CA ASN A 395 3.74 -21.28 -10.98
C ASN A 395 2.58 -20.70 -10.15
N ILE A 396 2.04 -21.48 -9.22
CA ILE A 396 1.00 -21.05 -8.29
C ILE A 396 1.61 -20.93 -6.90
N SER A 397 1.54 -19.74 -6.32
CA SER A 397 1.97 -19.46 -4.96
C SER A 397 0.76 -19.13 -4.10
N LEU A 398 0.59 -19.86 -3.01
CA LEU A 398 -0.49 -19.71 -2.06
C LEU A 398 0.05 -19.03 -0.80
N ALA A 399 -0.46 -17.84 -0.47
CA ALA A 399 -0.11 -17.18 0.78
C ALA A 399 -0.71 -17.90 1.99
N SER A 400 -0.22 -17.59 3.18
CA SER A 400 -0.68 -18.19 4.43
C SER A 400 -2.19 -18.02 4.65
N SER A 401 -2.82 -19.02 5.24
CA SER A 401 -4.26 -19.09 5.53
C SER A 401 -5.17 -19.13 4.30
N THR A 402 -4.63 -19.45 3.12
CA THR A 402 -5.43 -19.73 1.93
C THR A 402 -5.92 -21.18 1.92
N THR A 403 -7.10 -21.38 1.32
CA THR A 403 -7.66 -22.71 1.05
C THR A 403 -7.71 -22.97 -0.45
N PHE A 404 -7.15 -24.09 -0.90
CA PHE A 404 -7.14 -24.49 -2.31
C PHE A 404 -7.83 -25.85 -2.46
N ARG A 405 -8.95 -25.90 -3.20
CA ARG A 405 -9.82 -27.07 -3.16
C ARG A 405 -10.56 -27.42 -4.45
N ASP A 406 -11.16 -28.60 -4.45
CA ASP A 406 -12.17 -29.05 -5.43
C ASP A 406 -11.70 -28.90 -6.88
N THR A 407 -10.45 -29.26 -7.19
CA THR A 407 -9.87 -29.03 -8.51
C THR A 407 -8.84 -30.08 -8.92
N THR A 408 -8.60 -30.16 -10.23
CA THR A 408 -7.56 -30.99 -10.85
C THR A 408 -6.44 -30.11 -11.39
N ILE A 409 -5.19 -30.45 -11.09
CA ILE A 409 -4.01 -29.67 -11.47
C ILE A 409 -3.09 -30.56 -12.30
N THR A 410 -2.64 -30.06 -13.45
CA THR A 410 -1.82 -30.82 -14.39
C THR A 410 -0.66 -29.98 -14.89
N SER A 411 0.56 -30.40 -14.58
CA SER A 411 1.81 -29.80 -15.04
C SER A 411 2.19 -28.44 -14.44
N GLN A 412 1.54 -27.99 -13.35
CA GLN A 412 1.92 -26.76 -12.62
C GLN A 412 2.86 -27.03 -11.46
N LYS A 413 3.60 -26.01 -11.02
CA LYS A 413 4.25 -25.99 -9.70
C LYS A 413 3.39 -25.21 -8.72
N ILE A 414 3.07 -25.80 -7.58
CA ILE A 414 2.29 -25.18 -6.51
C ILE A 414 3.11 -25.17 -5.23
N VAL A 415 3.14 -24.02 -4.55
CA VAL A 415 3.77 -23.87 -3.25
C VAL A 415 2.78 -23.24 -2.28
N GLY A 416 2.61 -23.86 -1.11
CA GLY A 416 1.84 -23.31 0.00
C GLY A 416 2.57 -23.46 1.33
N ASN A 417 2.52 -22.41 2.15
CA ASN A 417 2.98 -22.43 3.53
C ASN A 417 1.84 -21.99 4.45
N ASN A 418 1.52 -22.81 5.46
CA ASN A 418 0.38 -22.57 6.35
C ASN A 418 -0.95 -22.46 5.58
N THR A 419 -1.20 -23.41 4.67
CA THR A 419 -2.35 -23.43 3.76
C THR A 419 -3.17 -24.71 3.90
N SER A 420 -4.42 -24.69 3.46
CA SER A 420 -5.30 -25.87 3.47
C SER A 420 -5.62 -26.35 2.07
N PHE A 421 -5.51 -27.67 1.83
CA PHE A 421 -5.76 -28.31 0.54
C PHE A 421 -6.87 -29.36 0.68
N TYR A 422 -7.92 -29.31 -0.15
CA TYR A 422 -9.05 -30.26 -0.08
C TYR A 422 -9.48 -30.79 -1.43
N ASN A 423 -9.78 -32.09 -1.53
CA ASN A 423 -10.38 -32.68 -2.74
C ASN A 423 -9.61 -32.36 -4.02
N LEU A 424 -8.29 -32.60 -4.01
CA LEU A 424 -7.41 -32.26 -5.13
C LEU A 424 -6.99 -33.51 -5.90
N ILE A 425 -6.96 -33.39 -7.22
CA ILE A 425 -6.36 -34.38 -8.11
C ILE A 425 -5.10 -33.77 -8.73
N ILE A 426 -3.96 -34.41 -8.49
CA ILE A 426 -2.64 -33.92 -8.87
C ILE A 426 -2.11 -34.85 -9.97
N ASN A 427 -2.10 -34.36 -11.20
CA ASN A 427 -1.72 -35.12 -12.40
C ASN A 427 -0.24 -34.98 -12.77
N SER A 428 0.15 -35.70 -13.82
CA SER A 428 1.51 -35.74 -14.34
C SER A 428 2.11 -34.36 -14.60
N GLY A 429 3.40 -34.22 -14.27
CA GLY A 429 4.15 -32.98 -14.38
C GLY A 429 3.86 -31.97 -13.28
N THR A 430 2.86 -32.19 -12.41
CA THR A 430 2.56 -31.28 -11.31
C THR A 430 3.54 -31.51 -10.15
N THR A 431 4.04 -30.41 -9.56
CA THR A 431 4.77 -30.44 -8.29
C THR A 431 3.95 -29.68 -7.25
N LEU A 432 3.53 -30.35 -6.18
CA LEU A 432 2.86 -29.72 -5.04
C LEU A 432 3.77 -29.72 -3.82
N ASN A 433 4.13 -28.54 -3.32
CA ASN A 433 4.92 -28.37 -2.10
C ASN A 433 4.04 -27.78 -0.99
N MET A 434 3.90 -28.52 0.11
CA MET A 434 3.10 -28.19 1.27
C MET A 434 4.02 -28.07 2.49
N SER A 435 3.97 -26.93 3.19
CA SER A 435 4.75 -26.69 4.42
C SER A 435 3.86 -26.13 5.52
N SER A 436 3.89 -26.73 6.72
CA SER A 436 3.02 -26.33 7.84
C SER A 436 1.54 -26.31 7.46
N SER A 437 1.14 -27.16 6.51
CA SER A 437 -0.15 -27.12 5.82
C SER A 437 -1.07 -28.26 6.24
N TYR A 438 -2.37 -28.11 5.97
CA TYR A 438 -3.37 -29.17 6.10
C TYR A 438 -3.75 -29.73 4.73
N GLY A 439 -3.83 -31.05 4.57
CA GLY A 439 -4.27 -31.71 3.34
C GLY A 439 -5.37 -32.74 3.58
N SER A 440 -6.46 -32.72 2.80
CA SER A 440 -7.49 -33.77 2.88
C SER A 440 -8.05 -34.18 1.53
N ASN A 441 -8.31 -35.49 1.35
CA ASN A 441 -8.79 -36.10 0.12
C ASN A 441 -7.92 -35.71 -1.08
N LEU A 442 -6.62 -35.94 -0.96
CA LEU A 442 -5.66 -35.64 -2.02
C LEU A 442 -5.42 -36.90 -2.85
N THR A 443 -5.49 -36.79 -4.18
CA THR A 443 -5.18 -37.87 -5.11
C THR A 443 -3.97 -37.48 -5.95
N VAL A 444 -2.92 -38.32 -5.92
CA VAL A 444 -1.65 -38.09 -6.62
C VAL A 444 -1.51 -39.12 -7.71
N ASN A 445 -1.66 -38.70 -8.97
CA ASN A 445 -1.58 -39.60 -10.10
C ASN A 445 -0.13 -39.77 -10.59
N SER A 446 0.05 -40.69 -11.53
CA SER A 446 1.35 -41.01 -12.13
C SER A 446 2.08 -39.78 -12.64
N GLY A 447 3.38 -39.68 -12.36
CA GLY A 447 4.22 -38.58 -12.83
C GLY A 447 4.00 -37.26 -12.09
N ALA A 448 3.18 -37.22 -11.04
CA ALA A 448 3.09 -36.09 -10.12
C ALA A 448 4.12 -36.23 -8.99
N THR A 449 4.56 -35.09 -8.45
CA THR A 449 5.42 -35.02 -7.27
C THR A 449 4.72 -34.24 -6.16
N MET A 450 4.71 -34.78 -4.94
CA MET A 450 4.26 -34.05 -3.75
C MET A 450 5.34 -34.04 -2.67
N THR A 451 5.58 -32.87 -2.09
CA THR A 451 6.42 -32.69 -0.90
C THR A 451 5.56 -32.19 0.24
N MET A 452 5.65 -32.85 1.39
CA MET A 452 4.93 -32.51 2.63
C MET A 452 5.93 -32.33 3.78
N PHE A 453 5.94 -31.15 4.38
CA PHE A 453 6.79 -30.81 5.53
C PHE A 453 5.95 -30.18 6.65
N ASP A 454 6.05 -30.68 7.88
CA ASP A 454 5.26 -30.19 9.04
C ASP A 454 3.75 -30.18 8.75
N THR A 455 3.25 -31.13 7.95
CA THR A 455 1.85 -31.13 7.50
C THR A 455 0.99 -32.07 8.33
N SER A 456 -0.27 -31.71 8.50
CA SER A 456 -1.30 -32.67 8.93
C SER A 456 -2.18 -33.06 7.75
N GLY A 457 -2.68 -34.29 7.71
CA GLY A 457 -3.57 -34.67 6.63
C GLY A 457 -4.39 -35.95 6.79
N TYR A 458 -5.46 -36.01 6.01
CA TYR A 458 -6.49 -37.06 6.07
C TYR A 458 -6.91 -37.52 4.66
N ILE A 459 -6.73 -38.80 4.36
CA ILE A 459 -7.03 -39.45 3.07
C ILE A 459 -6.12 -38.96 1.94
N LEU A 460 -5.16 -39.82 1.58
CA LEU A 460 -4.21 -39.61 0.49
C LEU A 460 -4.23 -40.85 -0.41
N ASN A 461 -4.75 -40.69 -1.62
CA ASN A 461 -4.76 -41.73 -2.66
C ASN A 461 -3.56 -41.52 -3.57
N ILE A 462 -2.62 -42.46 -3.56
CA ILE A 462 -1.39 -42.37 -4.34
C ILE A 462 -1.46 -43.38 -5.48
N GLY A 463 -1.61 -42.88 -6.69
CA GLY A 463 -1.60 -43.63 -7.94
C GLY A 463 -0.19 -44.10 -8.33
N SER A 464 -0.13 -45.02 -9.28
CA SER A 464 1.12 -45.65 -9.68
C SER A 464 2.10 -44.68 -10.33
N GLY A 465 3.39 -44.72 -9.95
CA GLY A 465 4.42 -43.84 -10.50
C GLY A 465 4.40 -42.39 -9.96
N ALA A 466 3.72 -42.14 -8.84
CA ALA A 466 3.83 -40.88 -8.10
C ALA A 466 5.10 -40.86 -7.22
N ASN A 467 5.68 -39.67 -7.00
CA ASN A 467 6.82 -39.46 -6.10
C ASN A 467 6.41 -38.61 -4.91
N LEU A 468 6.62 -39.12 -3.70
CA LEU A 468 6.27 -38.41 -2.47
C LEU A 468 7.46 -38.31 -1.52
N ASN A 469 7.68 -37.10 -1.01
CA ASN A 469 8.64 -36.82 0.05
C ASN A 469 7.89 -36.21 1.24
N ILE A 470 7.86 -36.92 2.36
CA ILE A 470 7.07 -36.56 3.54
C ILE A 470 8.00 -36.46 4.75
N SER A 471 7.88 -35.40 5.54
CA SER A 471 8.70 -35.23 6.74
C SER A 471 8.00 -34.42 7.81
N ASN A 472 8.18 -34.79 9.09
CA ASN A 472 7.57 -34.12 10.24
C ASN A 472 6.04 -34.01 10.19
N SER A 473 5.41 -34.96 9.51
CA SER A 473 3.97 -34.91 9.22
C SER A 473 3.16 -35.94 9.99
N ASP A 474 1.92 -35.57 10.33
CA ASP A 474 0.90 -36.45 10.93
C ASP A 474 -0.19 -36.78 9.91
N LEU A 475 -0.25 -38.04 9.48
CA LEU A 475 -1.10 -38.47 8.37
C LEU A 475 -2.02 -39.62 8.77
N SER A 476 -3.20 -39.68 8.13
CA SER A 476 -4.08 -40.83 8.28
C SER A 476 -4.85 -41.21 7.02
N ASN A 477 -5.25 -42.48 6.93
CA ASN A 477 -6.04 -43.07 5.83
C ASN A 477 -5.36 -43.00 4.46
N ILE A 478 -4.11 -43.44 4.37
CA ILE A 478 -3.32 -43.42 3.13
C ILE A 478 -3.58 -44.71 2.32
N THR A 479 -3.86 -44.58 1.03
CA THR A 479 -3.92 -45.73 0.10
C THR A 479 -2.85 -45.56 -0.97
N ILE A 480 -1.93 -46.52 -1.05
CA ILE A 480 -0.82 -46.52 -2.00
C ILE A 480 -1.05 -47.60 -3.06
N SER A 481 -1.08 -47.20 -4.33
CA SER A 481 -1.13 -48.09 -5.49
C SER A 481 0.26 -48.59 -5.87
N SER A 482 0.37 -49.46 -6.87
CA SER A 482 1.64 -50.06 -7.29
C SER A 482 2.65 -49.07 -7.88
N GLY A 483 3.95 -49.28 -7.71
CA GLY A 483 4.99 -48.49 -8.38
C GLY A 483 5.19 -47.06 -7.84
N VAL A 484 4.96 -46.85 -6.54
CA VAL A 484 5.17 -45.56 -5.86
C VAL A 484 6.55 -45.54 -5.19
N ASN A 485 7.25 -44.41 -5.30
CA ASN A 485 8.42 -44.10 -4.47
C ASN A 485 7.97 -43.17 -3.33
N LEU A 486 7.98 -43.70 -2.10
CA LEU A 486 7.64 -42.95 -0.91
C LEU A 486 8.86 -42.83 0.01
N ASN A 487 9.35 -41.61 0.17
CA ASN A 487 10.31 -41.27 1.23
C ASN A 487 9.54 -40.60 2.36
N ILE A 488 9.62 -41.17 3.56
CA ILE A 488 8.94 -40.62 4.74
C ILE A 488 9.88 -40.60 5.94
N SER A 489 9.97 -39.45 6.64
CA SER A 489 10.89 -39.31 7.77
C SER A 489 10.29 -38.55 8.95
N ASN A 490 10.59 -38.98 10.19
CA ASN A 490 10.16 -38.30 11.42
C ASN A 490 8.65 -37.98 11.43
N SER A 491 7.83 -38.98 11.13
CA SER A 491 6.40 -38.81 10.85
C SER A 491 5.53 -39.80 11.61
N TYR A 492 4.24 -39.48 11.73
CA TYR A 492 3.22 -40.39 12.21
C TYR A 492 2.23 -40.73 11.08
N VAL A 493 1.94 -42.02 10.90
CA VAL A 493 0.97 -42.51 9.90
C VAL A 493 0.02 -43.51 10.55
N ASP A 494 -1.27 -43.24 10.48
CA ASP A 494 -2.32 -44.13 10.98
C ASP A 494 -3.27 -44.58 9.86
N HIS A 495 -3.62 -45.86 9.79
CA HIS A 495 -4.43 -46.42 8.71
C HIS A 495 -3.79 -46.24 7.33
N ILE A 496 -2.89 -47.16 6.94
CA ILE A 496 -2.26 -47.18 5.61
C ILE A 496 -2.45 -48.53 4.92
N THR A 497 -2.93 -48.47 3.67
CA THR A 497 -3.10 -49.63 2.79
C THR A 497 -2.06 -49.56 1.67
N ILE A 498 -1.15 -50.54 1.63
CA ILE A 498 -0.09 -50.60 0.62
C ILE A 498 -0.40 -51.76 -0.35
N ASN A 499 -0.64 -51.41 -1.62
CA ASN A 499 -0.80 -52.38 -2.70
C ASN A 499 0.56 -52.81 -3.27
N SER A 500 0.58 -53.83 -4.12
CA SER A 500 1.82 -54.48 -4.61
C SER A 500 2.80 -53.54 -5.31
N GLY A 501 4.12 -53.71 -5.14
CA GLY A 501 5.14 -53.00 -5.92
C GLY A 501 5.50 -51.60 -5.44
N VAL A 502 5.41 -51.33 -4.14
CA VAL A 502 5.79 -50.04 -3.52
C VAL A 502 7.15 -50.16 -2.84
N ASN A 503 8.03 -49.19 -3.09
CA ASN A 503 9.26 -49.00 -2.33
C ASN A 503 9.04 -47.90 -1.30
N ILE A 504 9.01 -48.27 -0.01
CA ILE A 504 8.93 -47.31 1.09
C ILE A 504 10.28 -47.26 1.78
N ASN A 505 10.91 -46.09 1.74
CA ASN A 505 12.09 -45.79 2.55
C ASN A 505 11.66 -44.89 3.71
N ALA A 506 11.53 -45.49 4.89
CA ALA A 506 11.06 -44.80 6.08
C ALA A 506 12.17 -44.66 7.12
N SER A 507 12.36 -43.47 7.67
CA SER A 507 13.29 -43.22 8.78
C SER A 507 12.61 -42.54 9.96
N GLU A 508 12.71 -43.06 11.18
CA GLU A 508 12.01 -42.51 12.36
C GLU A 508 10.49 -42.36 12.14
N LEU A 509 9.87 -43.36 11.49
CA LEU A 509 8.43 -43.37 11.21
C LEU A 509 7.68 -44.13 12.31
N SER A 510 6.62 -43.53 12.84
CA SER A 510 5.61 -44.19 13.67
C SER A 510 4.39 -44.56 12.82
N ILE A 511 4.21 -45.85 12.51
CA ILE A 511 3.16 -46.36 11.62
C ILE A 511 2.21 -47.31 12.36
N TYR A 512 0.90 -47.07 12.27
CA TYR A 512 -0.13 -47.85 12.95
C TYR A 512 -1.28 -48.26 12.02
N ASN A 513 -1.93 -49.39 12.34
CA ASN A 513 -3.15 -49.87 11.66
C ASN A 513 -2.94 -50.10 10.16
N PHE A 514 -1.98 -50.94 9.77
CA PHE A 514 -1.61 -51.12 8.37
C PHE A 514 -1.60 -52.57 7.89
N SER A 515 -1.63 -52.77 6.57
CA SER A 515 -1.42 -54.09 5.97
C SER A 515 -0.42 -54.05 4.81
N ILE A 516 0.42 -55.07 4.76
CA ILE A 516 1.44 -55.26 3.71
C ILE A 516 0.95 -56.37 2.79
N SER A 517 0.68 -56.05 1.53
CA SER A 517 0.24 -57.00 0.52
C SER A 517 1.42 -57.70 -0.18
N SER A 518 1.13 -58.74 -0.96
CA SER A 518 2.13 -59.45 -1.78
C SER A 518 2.92 -58.49 -2.68
N GLY A 519 4.25 -58.64 -2.71
CA GLY A 519 5.14 -57.81 -3.54
C GLY A 519 5.41 -56.41 -3.02
N VAL A 520 5.13 -56.14 -1.75
CA VAL A 520 5.54 -54.91 -1.04
C VAL A 520 6.80 -55.21 -0.23
N ASP A 521 7.83 -54.39 -0.39
CA ASP A 521 9.05 -54.38 0.44
C ASP A 521 9.07 -53.07 1.25
N LEU A 522 8.69 -53.14 2.52
CA LEU A 522 8.79 -52.00 3.45
C LEU A 522 10.15 -52.03 4.16
N LYS A 523 10.96 -50.97 4.00
CA LYS A 523 12.17 -50.75 4.79
C LYS A 523 11.96 -49.64 5.82
N LEU A 524 12.04 -50.00 7.10
CA LEU A 524 11.83 -49.10 8.21
C LEU A 524 13.11 -48.97 9.05
N TYR A 525 13.67 -47.77 9.11
CA TYR A 525 14.88 -47.44 9.86
C TYR A 525 14.52 -46.56 11.08
N GLY A 526 14.42 -47.14 12.27
CA GLY A 526 13.97 -46.44 13.49
C GLY A 526 12.45 -46.32 13.60
N GLY A 527 11.97 -45.67 14.66
CA GLY A 527 10.53 -45.45 14.91
C GLY A 527 9.73 -46.65 15.47
N ASN A 528 8.41 -46.62 15.27
CA ASN A 528 7.44 -47.57 15.83
C ASN A 528 6.55 -48.17 14.73
N ALA A 529 6.23 -49.45 14.78
CA ALA A 529 5.24 -50.08 13.91
C ALA A 529 4.24 -50.93 14.71
N GLY A 530 2.97 -50.51 14.75
CA GLY A 530 1.95 -51.15 15.60
C GLY A 530 0.70 -51.59 14.82
N SER A 531 0.01 -52.60 15.32
CA SER A 531 -1.32 -53.02 14.83
C SER A 531 -1.34 -53.32 13.33
N PHE A 532 -0.61 -54.35 12.87
CA PHE A 532 -0.45 -54.61 11.43
C PHE A 532 -0.52 -56.07 11.00
N THR A 533 -0.85 -56.28 9.72
CA THR A 533 -0.86 -57.62 9.11
C THR A 533 0.06 -57.67 7.90
N ILE A 534 1.00 -58.62 7.89
CA ILE A 534 1.73 -58.97 6.66
C ILE A 534 0.95 -60.10 5.98
N ASN A 535 0.32 -59.78 4.85
CA ASN A 535 -0.45 -60.72 4.05
C ASN A 535 0.49 -61.66 3.27
N THR A 536 -0.07 -62.74 2.71
CA THR A 536 0.67 -63.78 1.98
C THR A 536 1.69 -63.19 1.00
N SER A 537 2.95 -63.63 1.09
CA SER A 537 4.07 -63.17 0.26
C SER A 537 4.47 -61.68 0.40
N GLY A 538 4.00 -60.98 1.44
CA GLY A 538 4.49 -59.65 1.81
C GLY A 538 5.84 -59.72 2.54
N LYS A 539 6.65 -58.66 2.44
CA LYS A 539 7.95 -58.56 3.12
C LYS A 539 8.14 -57.22 3.83
N MET A 540 8.67 -57.28 5.04
CA MET A 540 9.07 -56.10 5.82
C MET A 540 10.47 -56.30 6.39
N ASP A 541 11.34 -55.31 6.20
CA ASP A 541 12.66 -55.22 6.81
C ASP A 541 12.65 -54.04 7.79
N ALA A 542 12.74 -54.31 9.09
CA ALA A 542 12.69 -53.30 10.14
C ALA A 542 14.01 -53.28 10.94
N TYR A 543 14.56 -52.08 11.12
CA TYR A 543 15.87 -51.83 11.73
C TYR A 543 15.69 -50.87 12.91
N ALA A 544 16.13 -51.22 14.12
CA ALA A 544 16.02 -50.38 15.32
C ALA A 544 14.58 -49.91 15.65
N THR A 545 13.58 -50.76 15.38
CA THR A 545 12.15 -50.41 15.48
C THR A 545 11.46 -51.09 16.66
N TYR A 546 10.55 -50.41 17.35
CA TYR A 546 9.57 -51.06 18.24
C TYR A 546 8.37 -51.56 17.43
N THR A 547 8.11 -52.87 17.46
CA THR A 547 7.00 -53.49 16.72
C THR A 547 5.97 -54.11 17.68
N SER A 548 4.68 -53.90 17.44
CA SER A 548 3.63 -54.41 18.33
C SER A 548 2.34 -54.82 17.63
N ASN A 549 1.60 -55.76 18.23
CA ASN A 549 0.24 -56.15 17.82
C ASN A 549 0.16 -56.56 16.34
N PHE A 550 0.93 -57.57 15.89
CA PHE A 550 1.00 -57.90 14.47
C PHE A 550 0.75 -59.37 14.12
N THR A 551 0.27 -59.59 12.89
CA THR A 551 0.02 -60.91 12.31
C THR A 551 0.87 -61.13 11.07
N ILE A 552 1.59 -62.26 11.00
CA ILE A 552 2.32 -62.69 9.79
C ILE A 552 1.55 -63.87 9.16
N SER A 553 1.05 -63.67 7.94
CA SER A 553 0.31 -64.68 7.18
C SER A 553 1.25 -65.68 6.47
N SER A 554 0.68 -66.74 5.88
CA SER A 554 1.43 -67.80 5.22
C SER A 554 2.41 -67.26 4.17
N ASN A 555 3.65 -67.74 4.15
CA ASN A 555 4.69 -67.30 3.20
C ASN A 555 5.06 -65.80 3.25
N ALA A 556 4.62 -65.05 4.26
CA ALA A 556 5.06 -63.68 4.49
C ALA A 556 6.34 -63.65 5.35
N THR A 557 7.17 -62.62 5.21
CA THR A 557 8.44 -62.50 5.94
C THR A 557 8.56 -61.14 6.66
N LEU A 558 8.91 -61.18 7.95
CA LEU A 558 9.40 -60.01 8.69
C LEU A 558 10.85 -60.26 9.10
N ASN A 559 11.77 -59.40 8.67
CA ASN A 559 13.15 -59.38 9.14
C ASN A 559 13.34 -58.22 10.12
N LEU A 560 13.73 -58.54 11.36
CA LEU A 560 14.01 -57.56 12.41
C LEU A 560 15.51 -57.51 12.71
N TYR A 561 16.11 -56.34 12.52
CA TYR A 561 17.52 -56.05 12.75
C TYR A 561 17.65 -55.09 13.93
N ASN A 562 17.87 -55.62 15.14
CA ASN A 562 17.90 -54.90 16.42
C ASN A 562 16.56 -54.19 16.75
N GLY A 563 15.79 -54.63 17.75
CA GLY A 563 14.48 -54.03 18.05
C GLY A 563 13.66 -54.77 19.11
N THR A 564 12.49 -54.24 19.43
CA THR A 564 11.60 -54.78 20.47
C THR A 564 10.30 -55.26 19.84
N ILE A 565 9.79 -56.42 20.27
CA ILE A 565 8.53 -57.00 19.78
C ILE A 565 7.54 -57.22 20.94
N SER A 566 6.24 -57.04 20.67
CA SER A 566 5.15 -57.38 21.60
C SER A 566 3.89 -57.83 20.86
N ASN A 567 3.14 -58.77 21.43
CA ASN A 567 1.84 -59.26 20.93
C ASN A 567 1.85 -59.72 19.45
N VAL A 568 2.32 -60.95 19.20
CA VAL A 568 2.60 -61.48 17.85
C VAL A 568 1.77 -62.73 17.53
N ILE A 569 1.22 -62.80 16.33
CA ILE A 569 0.55 -63.99 15.78
C ILE A 569 1.25 -64.40 14.47
N ILE A 570 1.73 -65.65 14.36
CA ILE A 570 2.37 -66.18 13.14
C ILE A 570 1.52 -67.34 12.61
N ASN A 571 1.02 -67.23 11.38
CA ASN A 571 0.21 -68.24 10.72
C ASN A 571 0.93 -68.73 9.45
N ASN A 572 1.86 -69.69 9.59
CA ASN A 572 2.71 -70.24 8.52
C ASN A 572 3.61 -69.23 7.77
N GLY A 573 3.94 -68.10 8.41
CA GLY A 573 4.91 -67.12 7.92
C GLY A 573 6.28 -67.25 8.60
N SER A 574 7.24 -66.40 8.19
CA SER A 574 8.61 -66.38 8.74
C SER A 574 8.90 -65.08 9.49
N LEU A 575 9.41 -65.21 10.71
CA LEU A 575 9.96 -64.11 11.51
C LEU A 575 11.46 -64.35 11.71
N ASN A 576 12.30 -63.54 11.07
CA ASN A 576 13.75 -63.62 11.21
C ASN A 576 14.26 -62.49 12.10
N THR A 577 15.07 -62.82 13.11
CA THR A 577 15.59 -61.84 14.07
C THR A 577 17.12 -61.88 14.09
N PHE A 578 17.73 -60.70 14.00
CA PHE A 578 19.19 -60.54 13.92
C PHE A 578 19.64 -59.60 15.06
N LEU A 579 19.97 -60.21 16.21
CA LEU A 579 20.50 -59.64 17.48
C LEU A 579 19.47 -58.99 18.46
N ILE A 580 19.69 -59.24 19.77
CA ILE A 580 18.97 -58.82 21.02
C ILE A 580 17.48 -58.48 20.86
N ILE A 581 16.64 -59.37 21.40
CA ILE A 581 15.19 -59.17 21.50
C ILE A 581 14.81 -58.96 22.96
N GLN A 582 14.15 -57.86 23.30
CA GLN A 582 13.37 -57.79 24.53
C GLN A 582 11.93 -58.19 24.16
N VAL A 583 11.60 -59.48 24.33
CA VAL A 583 10.24 -59.98 24.09
C VAL A 583 9.38 -59.62 25.30
N VAL A 584 8.43 -58.71 25.11
CA VAL A 584 7.36 -58.46 26.10
C VAL A 584 6.09 -59.12 25.56
N ALA A 585 6.00 -60.45 25.66
CA ALA A 585 4.87 -61.22 25.14
C ALA A 585 3.92 -61.68 26.26
N THR A 586 2.62 -61.47 26.07
CA THR A 586 1.57 -62.14 26.84
C THR A 586 1.00 -63.38 26.16
N HIS A 587 1.19 -63.56 24.83
CA HIS A 587 0.89 -64.80 24.09
C HIS A 587 1.82 -64.98 22.87
N LEU A 588 2.63 -66.05 22.86
CA LEU A 588 3.40 -66.52 21.70
C LEU A 588 2.83 -67.90 21.31
N LEU A 589 2.12 -67.99 20.18
CA LEU A 589 1.66 -69.27 19.62
C LEU A 589 2.58 -69.63 18.46
N LEU A 590 3.55 -70.50 18.75
CA LEU A 590 4.35 -71.17 17.72
C LEU A 590 3.55 -72.39 17.24
N PRO A 591 3.40 -72.63 15.92
CA PRO A 591 2.84 -73.88 15.43
C PRO A 591 3.78 -75.06 15.77
N PRO A 592 3.26 -76.30 15.87
CA PRO A 592 4.05 -77.49 16.14
C PRO A 592 5.07 -77.81 15.05
#